data_AF-A0A392REJ6-F1
#
_entry.id   AF-A0A392REJ6-F1
#
_cell.length_a   1.000
_cell.length_b   1.000
_cell.length_c   1.000
_cell.angle_alpha   90.00
_cell.angle_beta   90.00
_cell.angle_gamma   90.00
#
_symmetry.space_group_name_H-M   'P 1'
#
loop_
_entity.id
_entity.type
_entity.pdbx_description
1 polymer ?
#
loop_
_entity_poly.entity_id
_entity_poly.type
_entity_poly.pdbx_seq_one_letter_code
_entity_poly.pdbx_strand_id
1 'polypeptide(L)'
;MVIQSDSDECSERSDEFRKVYVRGKCIKFSPTTINEYLGRNNEAETEEASLLNKVTKEITGGQIKHWPKKGLLLTGSLSVKYAILNRIGASNMAPTTHGSGITHILAKLIYLIGT
;
A
#
# COMPACT_ATOMS: atom_id res chain seq x y z
N MET A 1 -20.80 -34.00 19.46
CA MET A 1 -20.20 -32.77 20.00
C MET A 1 -20.09 -31.81 18.83
N VAL A 2 -21.05 -30.89 18.72
CA VAL A 2 -21.14 -29.94 17.61
C VAL A 2 -20.06 -28.88 17.83
N ILE A 3 -19.15 -28.73 16.85
CA ILE A 3 -18.26 -27.57 16.82
C ILE A 3 -19.15 -26.40 16.40
N GLN A 4 -19.56 -25.60 17.38
CA GLN A 4 -20.22 -24.33 17.15
C GLN A 4 -19.13 -23.37 16.64
N SER A 5 -19.23 -22.99 15.37
CA SER A 5 -18.44 -21.93 14.77
C SER A 5 -18.96 -20.59 15.28
N ASP A 6 -18.38 -20.05 16.35
CA ASP A 6 -18.70 -18.71 16.82
C ASP A 6 -18.18 -17.69 15.80
N SER A 7 -19.12 -17.24 14.97
CA SER A 7 -18.95 -16.13 14.06
C SER A 7 -19.15 -14.85 14.88
N ASP A 8 -18.11 -14.42 15.59
CA ASP A 8 -18.18 -13.21 16.40
C ASP A 8 -18.05 -11.95 15.53
N GLU A 9 -19.07 -11.12 15.61
CA GLU A 9 -19.25 -9.90 14.83
C GLU A 9 -18.14 -8.88 15.14
N CYS A 10 -17.19 -8.74 14.22
CA CYS A 10 -16.29 -7.59 14.19
C CYS A 10 -17.05 -6.36 13.68
N SER A 11 -17.96 -5.82 14.49
CA SER A 11 -18.66 -4.57 14.21
C SER A 11 -17.93 -3.38 14.85
N GLU A 12 -17.93 -2.21 14.20
CA GLU A 12 -17.30 -1.00 14.76
C GLU A 12 -17.91 -0.56 16.10
N ARG A 13 -19.07 -1.12 16.47
CA ARG A 13 -19.79 -0.88 17.73
C ARG A 13 -19.43 -1.86 18.84
N SER A 14 -18.61 -2.87 18.56
CA SER A 14 -18.10 -3.77 19.58
C SER A 14 -17.07 -3.05 20.46
N ASP A 15 -17.16 -3.26 21.77
CA ASP A 15 -16.18 -2.76 22.74
C ASP A 15 -14.78 -3.35 22.50
N GLU A 16 -14.67 -4.42 21.71
CA GLU A 16 -13.40 -5.08 21.35
C GLU A 16 -12.80 -4.55 20.04
N PHE A 17 -13.52 -3.71 19.32
CA PHE A 17 -13.05 -3.17 18.05
C PHE A 17 -11.73 -2.40 18.22
N ARG A 18 -10.74 -2.74 17.38
CA ARG A 18 -9.38 -2.17 17.40
C ARG A 18 -8.63 -2.41 18.71
N LYS A 19 -8.89 -3.50 19.44
CA LYS A 19 -8.02 -3.98 20.54
C LYS A 19 -7.19 -5.17 20.10
N VAL A 20 -5.93 -5.23 20.53
CA VAL A 20 -5.02 -6.35 20.28
C VAL A 20 -4.39 -6.80 21.60
N TYR A 21 -4.20 -8.12 21.74
CA TYR A 21 -3.55 -8.71 22.90
C TYR A 21 -2.11 -9.11 22.56
N VAL A 22 -1.14 -8.50 23.23
CA VAL A 22 0.30 -8.75 23.02
C VAL A 22 0.96 -9.00 24.37
N ARG A 23 1.59 -10.17 24.54
CA ARG A 23 2.35 -10.55 25.76
C ARG A 23 1.55 -10.31 27.07
N GLY A 24 0.27 -10.70 27.08
CA GLY A 24 -0.61 -10.55 28.24
C GLY A 24 -1.15 -9.12 28.46
N LYS A 25 -0.95 -8.20 27.53
CA LYS A 25 -1.48 -6.83 27.59
C LYS A 25 -2.51 -6.60 26.48
N CYS A 26 -3.67 -6.07 26.84
CA CYS A 26 -4.66 -5.56 25.89
C CYS A 26 -4.33 -4.11 25.53
N ILE A 27 -4.16 -3.80 24.25
CA ILE A 27 -3.78 -2.47 23.77
C ILE A 27 -4.79 -2.05 22.70
N LYS A 28 -5.22 -0.79 22.76
CA LYS A 28 -6.00 -0.18 21.68
C LYS A 28 -5.07 0.12 20.51
N PHE A 29 -5.34 -0.50 19.38
CA PHE A 29 -4.57 -0.46 18.16
C PHE A 29 -5.42 0.10 17.03
N SER A 30 -5.41 1.42 16.89
CA SER A 30 -6.19 2.15 15.88
C SER A 30 -5.29 2.77 14.81
N PRO A 31 -5.81 3.06 13.59
CA PRO A 31 -5.07 3.81 12.58
C PRO A 31 -4.44 5.11 13.12
N THR A 32 -5.15 5.83 13.99
CA THR A 32 -4.63 7.04 14.66
C THR A 32 -3.40 6.72 15.51
N THR A 33 -3.49 5.70 16.37
CA THR A 33 -2.38 5.25 17.24
C THR A 33 -1.16 4.82 16.41
N ILE A 34 -1.38 4.14 15.29
CA ILE A 34 -0.31 3.72 14.38
C ILE A 34 0.32 4.93 13.70
N ASN A 35 -0.50 5.86 13.21
CA ASN A 35 0.00 7.05 12.53
C ASN A 35 0.78 7.97 13.47
N GLU A 36 0.32 8.16 14.71
CA GLU A 36 1.07 8.87 15.76
C GLU A 36 2.40 8.20 16.05
N TYR A 37 2.42 6.88 16.24
CA TYR A 37 3.66 6.12 16.47
C TYR A 37 4.64 6.24 15.31
N LEU A 38 4.13 6.24 14.07
CA LEU A 38 4.94 6.38 12.86
C LEU A 38 5.26 7.84 12.50
N GLY A 39 4.81 8.82 13.29
CA GLY A 39 5.02 10.24 13.03
C GLY A 39 4.36 10.75 11.74
N ARG A 40 3.24 10.15 11.31
CA ARG A 40 2.49 10.56 10.11
C ARG A 40 1.39 11.54 10.51
N ASN A 41 1.58 12.83 10.22
CA ASN A 41 0.58 13.90 10.35
C ASN A 41 -0.26 14.06 9.06
N ASN A 42 -1.51 14.52 9.20
CA ASN A 42 -2.49 14.67 8.10
C ASN A 42 -2.14 15.79 7.08
N GLU A 43 -1.06 16.54 7.26
CA GLU A 43 -0.62 17.60 6.34
C GLU A 43 0.13 17.09 5.09
N ALA A 44 0.38 15.78 4.98
CA ALA A 44 1.23 15.17 3.96
C ALA A 44 0.60 15.06 2.54
N GLU A 45 -0.70 15.33 2.38
CA GLU A 45 -1.43 15.01 1.12
C GLU A 45 -0.97 15.84 -0.09
N THR A 46 -0.54 17.09 0.09
CA THR A 46 -0.15 17.97 -1.04
C THR A 46 1.24 17.61 -1.60
N GLU A 47 2.20 17.31 -0.72
CA GLU A 47 3.54 16.83 -1.10
C GLU A 47 3.47 15.45 -1.79
N GLU A 48 2.49 14.64 -1.39
CA GLU A 48 2.34 13.28 -1.90
C GLU A 48 2.00 13.25 -3.40
N ALA A 49 1.20 14.19 -3.91
CA ALA A 49 0.84 14.26 -5.32
C ALA A 49 2.03 14.71 -6.19
N SER A 50 2.82 15.68 -5.71
CA SER A 50 4.05 16.13 -6.39
C SER A 50 5.08 14.99 -6.46
N LEU A 51 5.28 14.29 -5.35
CA LEU A 51 6.16 13.13 -5.27
C LEU A 51 5.68 12.01 -6.21
N LEU A 52 4.37 11.73 -6.24
CA LEU A 52 3.82 10.70 -7.11
C LEU A 52 4.04 10.99 -8.59
N ASN A 53 3.94 12.26 -9.03
CA ASN A 53 4.24 12.63 -10.41
C ASN A 53 5.74 12.48 -10.72
N LYS A 54 6.63 12.84 -9.79
CA LYS A 54 8.08 12.59 -9.91
C LYS A 54 8.39 11.11 -10.06
N VAL A 55 7.80 10.27 -9.20
CA VAL A 55 7.90 8.81 -9.26
C VAL A 55 7.41 8.29 -10.62
N THR A 56 6.24 8.76 -11.09
CA THR A 56 5.66 8.35 -12.38
C THR A 56 6.60 8.65 -13.54
N LYS A 57 7.15 9.87 -13.56
CA LYS A 57 8.09 10.30 -14.59
C LYS A 57 9.35 9.43 -14.58
N GLU A 58 9.90 9.15 -13.42
CA GLU A 58 11.09 8.31 -13.29
C GLU A 58 10.83 6.87 -13.77
N ILE A 59 9.80 6.22 -13.24
CA ILE A 59 9.57 4.80 -13.49
C ILE A 59 9.16 4.49 -14.94
N THR A 60 8.60 5.47 -15.63
CA THR A 60 8.21 5.36 -17.05
C THR A 60 9.27 5.89 -18.02
N GLY A 61 10.46 6.26 -17.54
CA GLY A 61 11.49 6.84 -18.38
C GLY A 61 11.06 8.15 -19.06
N GLY A 62 10.18 8.91 -18.39
CA GLY A 62 9.68 10.20 -18.85
C GLY A 62 8.49 10.16 -19.80
N GLN A 63 8.03 8.97 -20.22
CA GLN A 63 6.89 8.81 -21.14
C GLN A 63 5.58 9.32 -20.51
N ILE A 64 5.38 9.09 -19.21
CA ILE A 64 4.19 9.53 -18.48
C ILE A 64 4.63 10.50 -17.38
N LYS A 65 4.15 11.74 -17.47
CA LYS A 65 4.53 12.82 -16.54
C LYS A 65 3.70 12.88 -15.27
N HIS A 66 2.46 12.38 -15.33
CA HIS A 66 1.50 12.48 -14.23
C HIS A 66 0.83 11.14 -13.99
N TRP A 67 0.56 10.82 -12.73
CA TRP A 67 -0.16 9.60 -12.39
C TRP A 67 -1.59 9.65 -12.95
N PRO A 68 -2.15 8.53 -13.46
CA PRO A 68 -3.53 8.49 -13.94
C PRO A 68 -4.52 8.92 -12.86
N LYS A 69 -5.42 9.86 -13.16
CA LYS A 69 -6.43 10.34 -12.20
C LYS A 69 -7.35 9.23 -11.67
N LYS A 70 -7.53 8.16 -12.45
CA LYS A 70 -8.26 6.95 -12.07
C LYS A 70 -7.53 5.74 -12.64
N GLY A 71 -7.48 4.66 -11.87
CA GLY A 71 -6.95 3.38 -12.31
C GLY A 71 -5.46 3.18 -12.01
N LEU A 72 -4.92 2.11 -12.59
CA LEU A 72 -3.55 1.65 -12.41
C LEU A 72 -2.65 2.17 -13.53
N LEU A 73 -1.36 2.34 -13.24
CA LEU A 73 -0.36 2.64 -14.26
C LEU A 73 -0.06 1.35 -15.06
N LEU A 74 -0.18 1.36 -16.38
CA LEU A 74 0.07 0.16 -17.19
C LEU A 74 1.51 -0.32 -17.06
N THR A 75 1.72 -1.61 -16.79
CA THR A 75 3.05 -2.21 -16.63
C THR A 75 3.92 -2.05 -17.88
N GLY A 76 3.30 -2.04 -19.06
CA GLY A 76 3.99 -1.83 -20.34
C GLY A 76 4.56 -0.42 -20.53
N SER A 77 4.20 0.54 -19.68
CA SER A 77 4.75 1.90 -19.70
C SER A 77 6.03 2.07 -18.86
N LEU A 78 6.42 1.04 -18.11
CA LEU A 78 7.63 1.08 -17.30
C LEU A 78 8.89 1.02 -18.17
N SER A 79 9.95 1.69 -17.73
CA SER A 79 11.28 1.45 -18.28
C SER A 79 11.81 0.07 -17.87
N VAL A 80 12.80 -0.45 -18.61
CA VAL A 80 13.35 -1.81 -18.44
C VAL A 80 13.73 -2.10 -16.98
N LYS A 81 14.42 -1.16 -16.33
CA LYS A 81 14.83 -1.26 -14.93
C LYS A 81 13.65 -1.53 -14.00
N TYR A 82 12.61 -0.70 -14.08
CA TYR A 82 11.45 -0.81 -13.19
C TYR A 82 10.52 -1.95 -13.59
N ALA A 83 10.48 -2.36 -14.87
CA ALA A 83 9.74 -3.53 -15.32
C ALA A 83 10.28 -4.83 -14.67
N ILE A 84 11.61 -4.96 -14.55
CA ILE A 84 12.24 -6.09 -13.87
C ILE A 84 11.90 -6.06 -12.37
N LEU A 85 12.04 -4.91 -11.71
CA LEU A 85 11.69 -4.76 -10.30
C LEU A 85 10.22 -5.07 -10.02
N ASN A 86 9.32 -4.60 -10.89
CA ASN A 86 7.89 -4.91 -10.78
C ASN A 86 7.64 -6.42 -10.89
N ARG A 87 8.33 -7.12 -11.79
CA ARG A 87 8.21 -8.58 -11.93
C ARG A 87 8.72 -9.32 -10.68
N ILE A 88 9.83 -8.90 -10.10
CA ILE A 88 10.36 -9.48 -8.85
C ILE A 88 9.40 -9.22 -7.68
N GLY A 89 8.88 -8.00 -7.57
CA GLY A 89 7.92 -7.62 -6.52
C GLY A 89 6.60 -8.39 -6.63
N ALA A 90 6.08 -8.55 -7.85
CA ALA A 90 4.87 -9.32 -8.12
C ALA A 90 5.04 -10.82 -7.79
N SER A 91 6.24 -11.38 -7.91
CA SER A 91 6.49 -12.79 -7.59
C SER A 91 6.75 -13.05 -6.09
N ASN A 92 7.35 -12.09 -5.37
CA ASN A 92 7.86 -12.35 -4.01
C ASN A 92 7.18 -11.54 -2.90
N MET A 93 6.77 -10.29 -3.18
CA MET A 93 6.36 -9.33 -2.14
C MET A 93 4.84 -9.12 -2.11
N ALA A 94 4.20 -9.14 -3.28
CA ALA A 94 2.76 -9.02 -3.41
C ALA A 94 2.31 -9.85 -4.63
N PRO A 95 1.97 -11.15 -4.43
CA PRO A 95 1.45 -12.00 -5.49
C PRO A 95 0.17 -11.41 -6.10
N THR A 96 0.31 -10.67 -7.19
CA THR A 96 -0.85 -10.13 -7.91
C THR A 96 -1.34 -11.18 -8.89
N THR A 97 -2.57 -11.65 -8.72
CA THR A 97 -3.07 -12.80 -9.49
C THR A 97 -3.30 -12.51 -10.97
N HIS A 98 -3.56 -11.27 -11.39
CA HIS A 98 -3.74 -10.93 -12.82
C HIS A 98 -3.89 -9.41 -13.07
N GLY A 99 -2.90 -8.60 -12.70
CA GLY A 99 -2.95 -7.13 -12.91
C GLY A 99 -2.02 -6.67 -14.03
N SER A 100 -2.55 -6.14 -15.13
CA SER A 100 -1.74 -5.47 -16.16
C SER A 100 -1.25 -4.08 -15.74
N GLY A 101 -1.61 -3.63 -14.53
CA GLY A 101 -1.26 -2.32 -14.00
C GLY A 101 -0.71 -2.33 -12.58
N ILE A 102 -0.11 -1.20 -12.22
CA ILE A 102 0.67 -0.96 -11.01
C ILE A 102 -0.04 0.10 -10.18
N THR A 103 -0.15 -0.14 -8.86
CA THR A 103 -0.71 0.81 -7.89
C THR A 103 0.33 1.89 -7.53
N HIS A 104 -0.12 3.05 -7.04
CA HIS A 104 0.80 4.11 -6.60
C HIS A 104 1.73 3.65 -5.46
N ILE A 105 1.26 2.72 -4.61
CA ILE A 105 2.07 2.12 -3.54
C ILE A 105 3.21 1.29 -4.12
N LEU A 106 2.90 0.40 -5.07
CA LEU A 106 3.92 -0.45 -5.70
C LEU A 106 4.89 0.39 -6.54
N ALA A 107 4.40 1.43 -7.23
CA ALA A 107 5.22 2.38 -7.97
C ALA A 107 6.23 3.12 -7.06
N LYS A 108 5.79 3.60 -5.88
CA LYS A 108 6.68 4.21 -4.89
C LYS A 108 7.72 3.21 -4.38
N LEU A 109 7.31 1.97 -4.13
CA LEU A 109 8.20 0.91 -3.65
C LEU A 109 9.31 0.60 -4.66
N ILE A 110 8.96 0.32 -5.93
CA ILE A 110 9.96 0.00 -6.96
C ILE A 110 10.85 1.21 -7.30
N TYR A 111 10.34 2.43 -7.15
CA TYR A 111 11.14 3.66 -7.24
C TYR A 111 12.18 3.72 -6.11
N LEU A 112 11.77 3.50 -4.86
CA LEU A 112 12.68 3.52 -3.71
C LEU A 112 13.75 2.43 -3.76
N ILE A 113 13.44 1.26 -4.33
CA ILE A 113 14.42 0.18 -4.52
C ILE A 113 15.37 0.51 -5.68
N GLY A 114 14.86 1.18 -6.71
CA GLY A 114 15.62 1.50 -7.90
C GLY A 114 16.46 2.77 -7.78
N THR A 115 16.17 3.69 -6.87
CA THR A 115 16.85 4.99 -6.75
C THR A 115 17.86 4.96 -5.62
#